data_AF-A0A317Z7D8-F1
#
_entry.id   AF-A0A317Z7D8-F1
#
_cell.length_a   1.000
_cell.length_b   1.000
_cell.length_c   1.000
_cell.angle_alpha   90.00
_cell.angle_beta   90.00
_cell.angle_gamma   90.00
#
_symmetry.space_group_name_H-M   'P 1'
#
loop_
_entity.id
_entity.type
_entity.pdbx_description
1 polymer ?
#
loop_
_entity_poly.entity_id
_entity_poly.type
_entity_poly.pdbx_seq_one_letter_code
_entity_poly.pdbx_strand_id
1 'polypeptide(L)'
;MFANQSYLKINSENDVDLQNILNDYINNFCDGYFEVKVKHKNVQKFKLSFQTNNLPHLLGLHYTQKEKINAKKIVGRIAEGKITKNSIKRHHEYSKIKDRLINYNFLHKCFIDKDIKLCVIIPENSIN
;
A
#
# COMPACT_ATOMS: atom_id res chain seq x y z
N MET A 1 19.76 -9.15 -15.35
CA MET A 1 19.15 -10.38 -14.80
C MET A 1 18.23 -9.94 -13.67
N PHE A 2 16.92 -9.85 -13.91
CA PHE A 2 15.97 -9.64 -12.82
C PHE A 2 15.49 -11.03 -12.40
N ALA A 3 15.84 -11.44 -11.19
CA ALA A 3 15.34 -12.68 -10.62
C ALA A 3 13.81 -12.66 -10.66
N ASN A 4 13.19 -13.79 -11.01
CA ASN A 4 11.78 -14.07 -10.76
C ASN A 4 11.55 -14.07 -9.24
N GLN A 5 11.45 -12.91 -8.61
CA GLN A 5 10.89 -12.83 -7.27
C GLN A 5 9.37 -12.78 -7.43
N SER A 6 8.70 -13.89 -7.15
CA SER A 6 7.24 -13.86 -6.98
C SER A 6 6.94 -13.08 -5.70
N TYR A 7 6.51 -11.83 -5.85
CA TYR A 7 5.97 -11.05 -4.74
C TYR A 7 4.65 -11.67 -4.24
N LEU A 8 4.24 -11.30 -3.02
CA LEU A 8 3.01 -11.78 -2.37
C LEU A 8 1.80 -11.66 -3.29
N LYS A 9 1.00 -12.72 -3.43
CA LYS A 9 -0.27 -12.70 -4.19
C LYS A 9 -1.48 -12.77 -3.25
N ILE A 10 -2.40 -11.82 -3.40
CA ILE A 10 -3.67 -11.73 -2.69
C ILE A 10 -4.77 -11.78 -3.74
N ASN A 11 -5.49 -12.91 -3.80
CA ASN A 11 -6.60 -13.10 -4.74
C ASN A 11 -7.96 -12.90 -4.05
N SER A 12 -7.99 -13.01 -2.72
CA SER A 12 -9.20 -12.92 -1.91
C SER A 12 -8.90 -12.41 -0.50
N GLU A 13 -9.96 -12.14 0.28
CA GLU A 13 -9.85 -11.78 1.69
C GLU A 13 -9.16 -12.85 2.55
N ASN A 14 -9.25 -14.12 2.14
CA ASN A 14 -8.63 -15.23 2.88
C ASN A 14 -7.11 -15.16 2.83
N ASP A 15 -6.54 -14.67 1.74
CA ASP A 15 -5.09 -14.55 1.52
C ASP A 15 -4.48 -13.36 2.29
N VAL A 16 -5.31 -12.46 2.80
CA VAL A 16 -4.85 -11.27 3.52
C VAL A 16 -4.21 -11.68 4.86
N ASP A 17 -2.91 -11.42 4.95
CA ASP A 17 -2.11 -11.46 6.18
C ASP A 17 -1.27 -10.16 6.28
N LEU A 18 -1.40 -9.45 7.40
CA LEU A 18 -0.78 -8.11 7.53
C LEU A 18 0.74 -8.17 7.69
N GLN A 19 1.30 -9.24 8.28
CA GLN A 19 2.74 -9.39 8.42
C GLN A 19 3.37 -9.71 7.06
N ASN A 20 2.73 -10.58 6.27
CA ASN A 20 3.17 -10.87 4.91
C ASN A 20 3.10 -9.61 4.03
N ILE A 21 2.01 -8.84 4.10
CA ILE A 21 1.89 -7.57 3.38
C ILE A 21 2.98 -6.58 3.80
N LEU A 22 3.26 -6.46 5.10
CA LEU A 22 4.30 -5.55 5.60
C LEU A 22 5.68 -5.95 5.08
N ASN A 23 6.04 -7.23 5.17
CA ASN A 23 7.32 -7.74 4.70
C ASN A 23 7.49 -7.57 3.19
N ASP A 24 6.46 -7.94 2.42
CA ASP A 24 6.44 -7.76 0.98
C ASP A 24 6.54 -6.27 0.59
N TYR A 25 5.87 -5.39 1.33
CA TYR A 25 5.92 -3.95 1.06
C TYR A 25 7.31 -3.36 1.30
N ILE A 26 7.94 -3.72 2.41
CA ILE A 26 9.30 -3.29 2.73
C ILE A 26 10.28 -3.76 1.66
N ASN A 27 10.22 -5.05 1.32
CA ASN A 27 11.20 -5.66 0.42
C ASN A 27 11.08 -5.18 -1.03
N ASN A 28 9.88 -4.83 -1.48
CA ASN A 28 9.65 -4.49 -2.88
C ASN A 28 9.52 -2.99 -3.16
N PHE A 29 9.12 -2.17 -2.19
CA PHE A 29 8.83 -0.75 -2.44
C PHE A 29 9.63 0.24 -1.59
N CYS A 30 10.12 -0.16 -0.42
CA CYS A 30 10.75 0.78 0.51
C CYS A 30 12.24 1.06 0.24
N ASP A 31 12.87 0.31 -0.66
CA ASP A 31 14.25 0.57 -1.06
C ASP A 31 14.32 1.43 -2.33
N GLY A 32 15.11 2.50 -2.28
CA GLY A 32 15.30 3.41 -3.41
C GLY A 32 14.06 4.22 -3.81
N TYR A 33 13.81 4.30 -5.12
CA TYR A 33 12.72 5.07 -5.71
C TYR A 33 12.29 4.49 -7.06
N PHE A 34 11.04 4.78 -7.43
CA PHE A 34 10.49 4.51 -8.75
C PHE A 34 10.48 5.80 -9.59
N GLU A 35 11.06 5.76 -10.78
CA GLU A 35 10.90 6.84 -11.77
C GLU A 35 9.65 6.60 -12.61
N VAL A 36 8.70 7.53 -12.53
CA VAL A 36 7.48 7.51 -13.33
C VAL A 36 7.60 8.54 -14.44
N LYS A 37 7.39 8.10 -15.68
CA LYS A 37 7.34 8.97 -16.86
C LYS A 37 5.89 9.12 -17.29
N VAL A 38 5.46 10.36 -17.48
CA VAL A 38 4.09 10.70 -17.85
C VAL A 38 4.09 11.59 -19.08
N LYS A 39 3.05 11.48 -19.91
CA LYS A 39 2.86 12.33 -21.10
C LYS A 39 2.16 13.65 -20.77
N HIS A 40 2.35 14.16 -19.56
CA HIS A 40 1.75 15.42 -19.14
C HIS A 40 2.66 16.59 -19.52
N LYS A 41 2.09 17.68 -20.05
CA LYS A 41 2.87 18.80 -20.59
C LYS A 41 3.79 19.45 -19.56
N ASN A 42 3.32 19.58 -18.32
CA ASN A 42 4.03 20.29 -17.25
C ASN A 42 4.91 19.38 -16.38
N VAL A 43 4.64 18.07 -16.38
CA VAL A 43 5.38 17.10 -15.58
C VAL A 43 5.67 15.93 -16.50
N GLN A 44 6.92 15.74 -16.88
CA GLN A 44 7.31 14.66 -17.79
C GLN A 44 7.85 13.44 -17.04
N LYS A 45 8.46 13.67 -15.88
CA LYS A 45 9.01 12.65 -15.02
C LYS A 45 8.96 13.08 -13.56
N PHE A 46 8.76 12.13 -12.67
CA PHE A 46 8.90 12.34 -11.23
C PHE A 46 9.39 11.05 -10.56
N LYS A 47 9.97 11.20 -9.37
CA LYS A 47 10.45 10.10 -8.55
C LYS A 47 9.49 9.89 -7.38
N LEU A 48 9.12 8.65 -7.12
CA LEU A 48 8.32 8.23 -5.98
C LEU A 48 9.17 7.36 -5.07
N SER A 49 9.21 7.69 -3.78
CA SER A 49 9.77 6.82 -2.75
C SER A 49 8.67 6.45 -1.77
N PHE A 50 8.67 5.19 -1.37
CA PHE A 50 7.75 4.67 -0.37
C PHE A 50 8.49 4.48 0.95
N GLN A 51 7.92 5.01 2.02
CA GLN A 51 8.40 4.76 3.37
C GLN A 51 7.52 3.69 4.03
N THR A 52 8.09 2.91 4.96
CA THR A 52 7.36 1.86 5.68
C THR A 52 6.12 2.39 6.39
N ASN A 53 6.21 3.59 6.95
CA ASN A 53 5.10 4.28 7.63
C ASN A 53 4.01 4.80 6.67
N ASN A 54 4.17 4.70 5.35
CA ASN A 54 3.07 5.00 4.42
C ASN A 54 2.08 3.83 4.32
N LEU A 55 2.50 2.59 4.63
CA LEU A 55 1.65 1.40 4.50
C LEU A 55 0.31 1.50 5.26
N PRO A 56 0.26 2.00 6.52
CA PRO A 56 -1.00 2.17 7.23
C PRO A 56 -2.00 3.08 6.50
N HIS A 57 -1.53 4.14 5.83
CA HIS A 57 -2.40 5.05 5.08
C HIS A 57 -2.88 4.42 3.77
N LEU A 58 -1.98 3.74 3.05
CA LEU A 58 -2.30 3.01 1.82
C LEU A 58 -3.43 2.00 2.07
N LEU A 59 -3.30 1.21 3.13
CA LEU A 59 -4.27 0.19 3.52
C LEU A 59 -5.47 0.74 4.31
N GLY A 60 -5.48 2.03 4.66
CA GLY A 60 -6.53 2.64 5.47
C GLY A 60 -6.58 2.16 6.93
N LEU A 61 -5.52 1.55 7.44
CA LEU A 61 -5.50 0.94 8.76
C LEU A 61 -5.80 1.93 9.89
N HIS A 62 -5.52 3.23 9.71
CA HIS A 62 -5.84 4.27 10.68
C HIS A 62 -7.33 4.34 11.03
N TYR A 63 -8.24 3.94 10.13
CA TYR A 63 -9.68 3.88 10.41
C TYR A 63 -10.09 2.76 11.39
N THR A 64 -9.23 1.75 11.58
CA THR A 64 -9.52 0.59 12.45
C THR A 64 -8.72 0.62 13.75
N GLN A 65 -7.98 1.69 13.99
CA GLN A 65 -7.19 1.87 15.19
C GLN A 65 -7.83 2.91 16.10
N LYS A 66 -7.60 2.78 17.41
CA LYS A 66 -7.99 3.81 18.37
C LYS A 66 -7.37 5.15 17.98
N GLU A 67 -8.15 6.22 18.15
CA GLU A 67 -7.68 7.59 17.99
C GLU A 67 -6.35 7.75 18.74
N LYS A 68 -5.34 8.33 18.07
CA LYS A 68 -3.95 8.58 18.55
C LYS A 68 -2.89 7.50 18.27
N ILE A 69 -3.19 6.38 17.61
CA ILE A 69 -2.11 5.47 17.17
C ILE A 69 -1.55 5.98 15.83
N ASN A 70 -0.30 6.44 15.84
CA ASN A 70 0.39 6.88 14.62
C ASN A 70 0.84 5.72 13.72
N ALA A 71 1.14 6.02 12.46
CA ALA A 71 1.52 5.02 11.46
C ALA A 71 2.74 4.16 11.86
N LYS A 72 3.77 4.77 12.46
CA LYS A 72 4.96 4.04 12.95
C LYS A 72 4.60 2.98 13.98
N LYS A 73 3.69 3.32 14.91
CA LYS A 73 3.20 2.39 15.94
C LYS A 73 2.30 1.31 15.36
N ILE A 74 1.53 1.60 14.31
CA ILE A 74 0.76 0.58 13.58
C ILE A 74 1.71 -0.43 12.94
N VAL A 75 2.73 0.03 12.22
CA VAL A 75 3.76 -0.84 11.60
C VAL A 75 4.41 -1.75 12.65
N GLY A 76 4.89 -1.20 13.76
CA GLY A 76 5.50 -2.00 14.83
C GLY A 76 4.56 -3.06 15.40
N ARG A 77 3.28 -2.70 15.61
CA ARG A 77 2.27 -3.66 16.11
C ARG A 77 1.89 -4.73 15.10
N ILE A 78 1.95 -4.45 13.79
CA ILE A 78 1.80 -5.49 12.77
C ILE A 78 2.99 -6.45 12.84
N ALA A 79 4.21 -5.92 12.88
CA ALA A 79 5.43 -6.74 12.97
C ALA A 79 5.41 -7.66 14.21
N GLU A 80 4.94 -7.14 15.35
CA GLU A 80 4.77 -7.89 16.60
C GLU A 80 3.55 -8.83 16.64
N GLY A 81 2.73 -8.89 15.58
CA GLY A 81 1.51 -9.72 15.54
C GLY A 81 0.35 -9.21 16.42
N LYS A 82 0.44 -7.98 16.94
CA LYS A 82 -0.59 -7.34 17.78
C LYS A 82 -1.74 -6.72 16.98
N ILE A 83 -1.49 -6.36 15.72
CA ILE A 83 -2.53 -5.99 14.75
C ILE A 83 -2.54 -7.06 13.67
N THR A 84 -3.65 -7.77 13.55
CA THR A 84 -3.88 -8.84 12.58
C THR A 84 -5.15 -8.57 11.78
N LYS A 85 -5.36 -9.28 10.66
CA LYS A 85 -6.64 -9.25 9.93
C LYS A 85 -7.82 -9.50 10.88
N ASN A 86 -7.71 -10.50 11.74
CA ASN A 86 -8.78 -10.88 12.66
C ASN A 86 -9.06 -9.79 13.71
N SER A 87 -8.04 -9.09 14.18
CA SER A 87 -8.26 -7.97 15.12
C SER A 87 -8.95 -6.79 14.45
N ILE A 88 -8.55 -6.43 13.21
CA ILE A 88 -9.16 -5.30 12.50
C ILE A 88 -10.55 -5.62 11.93
N LYS A 89 -10.83 -6.89 11.58
CA LYS A 89 -12.12 -7.34 11.04
C LYS A 89 -13.29 -7.13 12.00
N ARG A 90 -13.00 -7.07 13.31
CA ARG A 90 -14.00 -6.80 14.35
C ARG A 90 -14.37 -5.31 14.47
N HIS A 91 -13.63 -4.42 13.81
CA HIS A 91 -13.90 -2.98 13.87
C HIS A 91 -15.04 -2.61 12.92
N HIS A 92 -15.92 -1.69 13.34
CA HIS A 92 -17.07 -1.24 12.55
C HIS A 92 -16.68 -0.63 11.20
N GLU A 93 -15.50 0.00 11.14
CA GLU A 93 -14.93 0.58 9.92
C GLU A 93 -14.25 -0.42 8.98
N TYR A 94 -14.21 -1.73 9.32
CA TYR A 94 -13.49 -2.73 8.51
C TYR A 94 -13.97 -2.78 7.06
N SER A 95 -15.28 -2.66 6.85
CA SER A 95 -15.88 -2.66 5.50
C SER A 95 -15.30 -1.59 4.59
N LYS A 96 -14.88 -0.43 5.14
CA LYS A 96 -14.29 0.68 4.38
C LYS A 96 -12.85 0.42 3.92
N ILE A 97 -12.17 -0.54 4.54
CA ILE A 97 -10.75 -0.83 4.26
C ILE A 97 -10.52 -2.20 3.61
N LYS A 98 -11.51 -3.09 3.66
CA LYS A 98 -11.44 -4.46 3.14
C LYS A 98 -10.90 -4.50 1.70
N ASP A 99 -11.46 -3.68 0.82
CA ASP A 99 -11.06 -3.67 -0.59
C ASP A 99 -9.62 -3.19 -0.80
N ARG A 100 -9.12 -2.30 0.08
CA ARG A 100 -7.71 -1.86 0.03
C ARG A 100 -6.75 -2.99 0.37
N LEU A 101 -7.12 -3.86 1.31
CA LEU A 101 -6.32 -5.02 1.69
C LEU A 101 -6.29 -6.05 0.56
N ILE A 102 -7.44 -6.35 -0.04
CA ILE A 102 -7.56 -7.32 -1.14
C ILE A 102 -6.81 -6.82 -2.37
N ASN A 103 -6.87 -5.52 -2.66
CA ASN A 103 -6.23 -4.91 -3.82
C ASN A 103 -4.77 -4.48 -3.59
N TYR A 104 -4.12 -4.93 -2.52
CA TYR A 104 -2.71 -4.60 -2.24
C TYR A 104 -1.79 -4.85 -3.46
N ASN A 105 -2.03 -5.93 -4.20
CA ASN A 105 -1.26 -6.27 -5.40
C ASN A 105 -1.36 -5.25 -6.54
N PHE A 106 -2.25 -4.27 -6.46
CA PHE A 106 -2.26 -3.15 -7.39
C PHE A 106 -0.94 -2.35 -7.37
N LEU A 107 -0.25 -2.26 -6.23
CA LEU A 107 1.07 -1.63 -6.16
C LEU A 107 2.08 -2.34 -7.05
N HIS A 108 2.09 -3.67 -7.05
CA HIS A 108 2.97 -4.48 -7.90
C HIS A 108 2.68 -4.25 -9.39
N LYS A 109 1.39 -4.25 -9.76
CA LYS A 109 0.96 -3.96 -11.13
C LYS A 109 1.40 -2.57 -11.60
N CYS A 110 1.40 -1.58 -10.70
CA CYS A 110 1.82 -0.21 -11.00
C CYS A 110 3.34 -0.08 -11.14
N PHE A 111 4.11 -0.62 -10.19
CA PHE A 111 5.52 -0.24 -10.02
C PHE A 111 6.53 -1.32 -10.39
N ILE A 112 6.16 -2.60 -10.30
CA ILE A 112 7.03 -3.74 -10.62
C ILE A 112 6.71 -4.25 -12.03
N ASP A 113 5.48 -4.71 -12.24
CA ASP A 113 5.06 -5.29 -13.54
C ASP A 113 4.86 -4.21 -14.60
N LYS A 114 4.51 -2.99 -14.15
CA LYS A 114 4.23 -1.82 -15.01
C LYS A 114 3.11 -2.08 -16.02
N ASP A 115 2.13 -2.89 -15.62
CA ASP A 115 0.92 -3.19 -16.40
C ASP A 115 0.00 -1.96 -16.50
N ILE A 116 0.03 -1.11 -15.48
CA ILE A 116 -0.81 0.10 -15.42
C ILE A 116 -0.10 1.25 -16.16
N LYS A 117 -0.66 1.65 -17.30
CA LYS A 117 -0.13 2.75 -18.16
C LYS A 117 -0.87 4.07 -18.03
N LEU A 118 -1.83 4.16 -17.09
CA LEU A 118 -2.62 5.36 -16.82
C LEU A 118 -2.18 6.00 -15.51
N CYS A 119 -1.85 7.28 -15.55
CA CYS A 119 -1.62 8.11 -14.37
C CYS A 119 -2.53 9.34 -14.51
N VAL A 120 -3.48 9.48 -13.58
CA VAL A 120 -4.40 10.62 -13.55
C VAL A 120 -3.81 11.68 -12.63
N ILE A 121 -3.54 12.85 -13.17
CA ILE A 121 -3.08 14.02 -12.41
C ILE A 121 -4.31 14.88 -12.14
N ILE A 122 -4.71 15.00 -10.87
CA ILE A 122 -5.85 15.81 -10.45
C ILE A 122 -5.32 17.20 -10.08
N PRO A 123 -5.79 18.31 -10.69
CA PRO A 123 -5.41 19.65 -10.31
C PRO A 123 -5.83 19.96 -8.87
N GLU A 124 -5.01 20.72 -8.15
CA GLU A 124 -5.21 21.08 -6.74
C GLU A 124 -6.60 21.71 -6.48
N ASN A 125 -7.13 22.46 -7.45
CA ASN A 125 -8.44 23.13 -7.39
C ASN A 125 -9.65 22.24 -7.75
N SER A 126 -9.45 20.93 -7.95
CA SER A 126 -10.52 19.99 -8.35
C SER A 126 -11.00 19.07 -7.22
N ILE A 127 -10.43 19.20 -6.02
CA ILE A 127 -10.86 18.48 -4.83
C ILE A 127 -11.73 19.46 -4.03
N ASN A 128 -13.05 19.35 -4.20
CA ASN A 128 -14.05 20.05 -3.38
C ASN A 128 -14.11 19.46 -1.98
#